data_AF-A0A4U0X9D7-F1
#
_entry.id   AF-A0A4U0X9D7-F1
#
_cell.length_a   1.000
_cell.length_b   1.000
_cell.length_c   1.000
_cell.angle_alpha   90.00
_cell.angle_beta   90.00
_cell.angle_gamma   90.00
#
_symmetry.space_group_name_H-M   'P 1'
#
loop_
_entity.id
_entity.type
_entity.pdbx_description
1 polymer ?
#
loop_
_entity_poly.entity_id
_entity_poly.type
_entity_poly.pdbx_seq_one_letter_code
_entity_poly.pdbx_strand_id
1 'polypeptide(L)'
;MASPANTIAFIGLGVMGYPMALNLRTKMERDKTLLICDVSEDAINRFKRDTEGRGVVESVGNGFKAAQAADIVLSMLPDGPVVEKVYLDESTGVLAGVAAAAKQLPVRKLIVECGTIQSESIEKVAKATKDLAQTLDNDSVLDFADAPVSGGPMGAQDGTLAFMVGSDKPDTVFPEVKAVLSHMGKADSIFLCGAVGAGTAFK
;
A
#
# COMPACT_ATOMS: atom_id res chain seq x y z
N MET A 1 -5.01 -20.40 4.01
CA MET A 1 -4.19 -19.19 3.87
C MET A 1 -4.42 -18.64 2.48
N ALA A 2 -4.67 -17.34 2.35
CA ALA A 2 -4.81 -16.72 1.04
C ALA A 2 -3.52 -16.87 0.22
N SER A 3 -3.63 -17.00 -1.09
CA SER A 3 -2.47 -16.91 -1.99
C SER A 3 -2.00 -15.45 -2.03
N PRO A 4 -0.69 -15.16 -1.91
CA PRO A 4 -0.17 -13.79 -2.02
C PRO A 4 -0.63 -13.06 -3.29
N ALA A 5 -0.72 -13.76 -4.42
CA ALA A 5 -1.13 -13.21 -5.73
C ALA A 5 -2.56 -12.67 -5.77
N ASN A 6 -3.43 -13.10 -4.85
CA ASN A 6 -4.82 -12.63 -4.75
C ASN A 6 -5.06 -11.78 -3.51
N THR A 7 -3.99 -11.21 -2.93
CA THR A 7 -4.05 -10.52 -1.64
C THR A 7 -3.46 -9.12 -1.73
N ILE A 8 -4.25 -8.14 -1.29
CA ILE A 8 -3.81 -6.76 -1.09
C ILE A 8 -3.79 -6.50 0.42
N ALA A 9 -2.72 -5.89 0.92
CA ALA A 9 -2.67 -5.38 2.29
C ALA A 9 -2.90 -3.86 2.31
N PHE A 10 -3.61 -3.39 3.33
CA PHE A 10 -3.82 -1.98 3.59
C PHE A 10 -3.41 -1.66 5.03
N ILE A 11 -2.41 -0.79 5.19
CA ILE A 11 -1.85 -0.41 6.48
C ILE A 11 -2.29 1.02 6.81
N GLY A 12 -2.98 1.19 7.94
CA GLY A 12 -3.50 2.47 8.42
C GLY A 12 -5.00 2.61 8.14
N LEU A 13 -5.80 2.59 9.19
CA LEU A 13 -7.26 2.73 9.19
C LEU A 13 -7.70 4.01 9.90
N GLY A 14 -6.94 5.09 9.70
CA GLY A 14 -7.25 6.43 10.19
C GLY A 14 -8.33 7.15 9.38
N VAL A 15 -8.41 8.48 9.53
CA VAL A 15 -9.43 9.33 8.90
C VAL A 15 -9.50 9.14 7.38
N MET A 16 -8.35 9.04 6.72
CA MET A 16 -8.27 8.83 5.28
C MET A 16 -8.24 7.34 4.91
N GLY A 17 -7.41 6.55 5.61
CA GLY A 17 -7.18 5.14 5.28
C GLY A 17 -8.41 4.27 5.43
N TYR A 18 -9.24 4.49 6.46
CA TYR A 18 -10.46 3.72 6.69
C TYR A 18 -11.46 3.77 5.51
N PRO A 19 -11.92 4.95 5.06
CA PRO A 19 -12.82 5.03 3.91
C PRO A 19 -12.16 4.61 2.59
N MET A 20 -10.84 4.81 2.42
CA MET A 20 -10.10 4.28 1.26
C MET A 20 -10.15 2.75 1.21
N ALA A 21 -9.82 2.09 2.32
CA ALA A 21 -9.86 0.63 2.42
C ALA A 21 -11.29 0.08 2.26
N LEU A 22 -12.33 0.79 2.73
CA LEU A 22 -13.73 0.40 2.49
C LEU A 22 -14.08 0.43 1.01
N ASN A 23 -13.66 1.49 0.31
CA ASN A 23 -13.84 1.62 -1.14
C ASN A 23 -13.11 0.51 -1.90
N LEU A 24 -11.85 0.26 -1.53
CA LEU A 24 -11.05 -0.84 -2.08
C LEU A 24 -11.77 -2.18 -1.91
N ARG A 25 -12.17 -2.54 -0.68
CA ARG A 25 -12.85 -3.81 -0.41
C ARG A 25 -14.16 -3.95 -1.18
N THR A 26 -14.95 -2.88 -1.23
CA THR A 26 -16.29 -2.90 -1.83
C THR A 26 -16.23 -3.09 -3.34
N LYS A 27 -15.17 -2.59 -4.00
CA LYS A 27 -15.07 -2.58 -5.46
C LYS A 27 -14.12 -3.65 -6.03
N MET A 28 -13.14 -4.13 -5.25
CA MET A 28 -12.25 -5.21 -5.69
C MET A 28 -13.00 -6.57 -5.71
N GLU A 29 -12.51 -7.53 -6.50
CA GLU A 29 -13.14 -8.86 -6.64
C GLU A 29 -13.31 -9.56 -5.28
N ARG A 30 -14.47 -10.19 -5.06
CA ARG A 30 -14.89 -10.70 -3.75
C ARG A 30 -14.08 -11.91 -3.26
N ASP A 31 -13.45 -12.64 -4.16
CA ASP A 31 -12.58 -13.79 -3.92
C ASP A 31 -11.13 -13.39 -3.60
N LYS A 32 -10.71 -12.16 -3.95
CA LYS A 32 -9.46 -11.58 -3.48
C LYS A 32 -9.54 -11.25 -1.99
N THR A 33 -8.43 -11.39 -1.28
CA THR A 33 -8.32 -11.07 0.14
C THR A 33 -7.83 -9.64 0.35
N LEU A 34 -8.46 -8.92 1.28
CA LEU A 34 -7.93 -7.68 1.82
C LEU A 34 -7.40 -7.94 3.23
N LEU A 35 -6.09 -7.77 3.42
CA LEU A 35 -5.48 -7.76 4.74
C LEU A 35 -5.48 -6.34 5.28
N ILE A 36 -6.04 -6.13 6.47
CA ILE A 36 -5.99 -4.84 7.15
C ILE A 36 -4.98 -4.88 8.30
N CYS A 37 -4.27 -3.77 8.49
CA CYS A 37 -3.31 -3.59 9.57
C CYS A 37 -3.47 -2.19 10.17
N ASP A 38 -3.70 -2.10 11.47
CA ASP A 38 -3.73 -0.84 12.21
C ASP A 38 -3.30 -1.07 13.66
N VAL A 39 -2.88 -0.02 14.35
CA VAL A 39 -2.54 -0.08 15.78
C VAL A 39 -3.79 -0.08 16.68
N SER A 40 -4.93 0.39 16.16
CA SER A 40 -6.22 0.42 16.83
C SER A 40 -7.02 -0.85 16.55
N GLU A 41 -7.14 -1.71 17.56
CA GLU A 41 -8.01 -2.88 17.51
C GLU A 41 -9.48 -2.50 17.25
N ASP A 42 -9.93 -1.37 17.80
CA ASP A 42 -11.27 -0.85 17.56
C ASP A 42 -11.52 -0.51 16.09
N ALA A 43 -10.54 0.11 15.40
CA ALA A 43 -10.64 0.39 13.98
C ALA A 43 -10.70 -0.90 13.15
N ILE A 44 -9.88 -1.89 13.47
CA ILE A 44 -9.89 -3.22 12.83
C ILE A 44 -11.24 -3.91 13.01
N ASN A 45 -11.74 -3.96 14.25
CA ASN A 45 -13.00 -4.61 14.57
C ASN A 45 -14.19 -3.91 13.91
N ARG A 46 -14.19 -2.57 13.87
CA ARG A 46 -15.20 -1.81 13.13
C ARG A 46 -15.13 -2.11 11.64
N PHE A 47 -13.94 -2.10 11.04
CA PHE A 47 -13.77 -2.39 9.62
C PHE A 47 -14.31 -3.76 9.23
N LYS A 48 -14.01 -4.80 10.02
CA LYS A 48 -14.53 -6.15 9.77
C LYS A 48 -16.05 -6.21 9.81
N ARG A 49 -16.69 -5.50 10.75
CA ARG A 49 -18.16 -5.40 10.81
C ARG A 49 -18.73 -4.70 9.57
N ASP A 50 -18.17 -3.55 9.21
CA ASP A 50 -18.67 -2.73 8.09
C ASP A 50 -18.47 -3.38 6.71
N THR A 51 -17.55 -4.35 6.63
CA THR A 51 -17.24 -5.13 5.43
C THR A 51 -17.80 -6.56 5.45
N GLU A 52 -18.61 -6.91 6.45
CA GLU A 52 -19.26 -8.22 6.51
C GLU A 52 -20.04 -8.50 5.23
N GLY A 53 -19.81 -9.67 4.64
CA GLY A 53 -20.44 -10.04 3.37
C GLY A 53 -20.01 -9.22 2.15
N ARG A 54 -18.88 -8.48 2.19
CA ARG A 54 -18.32 -7.74 1.04
C ARG A 54 -17.08 -8.36 0.40
N GLY A 55 -16.68 -9.55 0.85
CA GLY A 55 -15.49 -10.27 0.38
C GLY A 55 -14.64 -10.76 1.56
N VAL A 56 -13.47 -11.32 1.27
CA VAL A 56 -12.56 -11.81 2.32
C VAL A 56 -11.78 -10.64 2.93
N VAL A 57 -11.93 -10.46 4.24
CA VAL A 57 -11.16 -9.49 5.04
C VAL A 57 -10.53 -10.20 6.23
N GLU A 58 -9.21 -10.14 6.31
CA GLU A 58 -8.45 -10.66 7.46
C GLU A 58 -7.57 -9.53 8.02
N SER A 59 -7.06 -9.69 9.24
CA SER A 59 -6.18 -8.71 9.87
C SER A 59 -4.82 -9.28 10.16
N VAL A 60 -3.77 -8.48 9.97
CA VAL A 60 -2.39 -8.80 10.33
C VAL A 60 -1.86 -7.79 11.33
N GLY A 61 -0.88 -8.19 12.15
CA GLY A 61 -0.43 -7.38 13.28
C GLY A 61 0.60 -6.29 12.95
N ASN A 62 1.27 -6.36 11.78
CA ASN A 62 2.30 -5.40 11.38
C ASN A 62 2.64 -5.48 9.89
N GLY A 63 3.50 -4.55 9.43
CA GLY A 63 3.97 -4.47 8.05
C GLY A 63 4.72 -5.72 7.58
N PHE A 64 5.49 -6.35 8.47
CA PHE A 64 6.21 -7.60 8.17
C PHE A 64 5.22 -8.70 7.75
N LYS A 65 4.17 -8.92 8.54
CA LYS A 65 3.13 -9.93 8.23
C LYS A 65 2.30 -9.55 7.01
N ALA A 66 2.03 -8.26 6.80
CA ALA A 66 1.38 -7.78 5.59
C ALA A 66 2.17 -8.14 4.33
N ALA A 67 3.48 -7.82 4.31
CA ALA A 67 4.35 -8.07 3.16
C ALA A 67 4.57 -9.57 2.87
N GLN A 68 4.57 -10.42 3.90
CA GLN A 68 4.65 -11.87 3.71
C GLN A 68 3.42 -12.44 3.01
N ALA A 69 2.24 -11.88 3.28
CA ALA A 69 0.97 -12.47 2.86
C ALA A 69 0.30 -11.77 1.67
N ALA A 70 0.75 -10.58 1.28
CA ALA A 70 0.19 -9.80 0.16
C ALA A 70 1.24 -9.47 -0.91
N ASP A 71 0.85 -9.47 -2.18
CA ASP A 71 1.71 -9.02 -3.28
C ASP A 71 1.63 -7.51 -3.52
N ILE A 72 0.53 -6.88 -3.09
CA ILE A 72 0.39 -5.42 -3.08
C ILE A 72 0.20 -4.95 -1.65
N VAL A 73 1.02 -4.01 -1.19
CA VAL A 73 0.90 -3.39 0.12
C VAL A 73 0.67 -1.89 -0.07
N LEU A 74 -0.50 -1.41 0.34
CA LEU A 74 -0.83 0.01 0.39
C LEU A 74 -0.66 0.49 1.84
N SER A 75 -0.15 1.71 2.03
CA SER A 75 -0.24 2.40 3.30
C SER A 75 -0.90 3.77 3.18
N MET A 76 -1.51 4.21 4.29
CA MET A 76 -2.05 5.56 4.46
C MET A 76 -1.84 5.99 5.91
N LEU A 77 -0.70 6.62 6.17
CA LEU A 77 -0.18 6.88 7.51
C LEU A 77 -0.11 8.39 7.81
N PRO A 78 -0.08 8.80 9.09
CA PRO A 78 -0.24 10.20 9.48
C PRO A 78 0.96 11.09 9.17
N ASP A 79 2.19 10.57 9.25
CA ASP A 79 3.41 11.35 9.05
C ASP A 79 4.63 10.49 8.65
N GLY A 80 5.71 11.17 8.24
CA GLY A 80 6.97 10.56 7.83
C GLY A 80 7.60 9.61 8.85
N PRO A 81 7.77 9.98 10.14
CA PRO A 81 8.30 9.08 11.16
C PRO A 81 7.52 7.77 11.33
N VAL A 82 6.18 7.82 11.25
CA VAL A 82 5.35 6.60 11.29
C VAL A 82 5.56 5.75 10.04
N VAL A 83 5.65 6.37 8.87
CA VAL A 83 5.96 5.67 7.60
C VAL A 83 7.34 5.00 7.67
N GLU A 84 8.38 5.73 8.10
CA GLU A 84 9.72 5.17 8.26
C GLU A 84 9.70 3.96 9.21
N LYS A 85 8.98 4.03 10.33
CA LYS A 85 8.84 2.89 11.25
C LYS A 85 8.11 1.70 10.61
N VAL A 86 7.00 1.92 9.92
CA VAL A 86 6.20 0.85 9.30
C VAL A 86 6.98 0.15 8.18
N TYR A 87 7.83 0.87 7.46
CA TYR A 87 8.58 0.31 6.34
C TYR A 87 9.92 -0.28 6.75
N LEU A 88 10.68 0.43 7.60
CA LEU A 88 12.11 0.22 7.80
C LEU A 88 12.47 -0.52 9.09
N ASP A 89 11.50 -0.74 10.00
CA ASP A 89 11.77 -1.54 11.20
C ASP A 89 12.24 -2.96 10.84
N GLU A 90 13.37 -3.38 11.40
CA GLU A 90 14.03 -4.64 11.03
C GLU A 90 13.23 -5.89 11.43
N SER A 91 12.31 -5.76 12.39
CA SER A 91 11.57 -6.88 12.98
C SER A 91 10.10 -6.92 12.56
N THR A 92 9.51 -5.75 12.34
CA THR A 92 8.08 -5.55 12.10
C THR A 92 7.77 -4.80 10.82
N GLY A 93 8.79 -4.30 10.13
CA GLY A 93 8.66 -3.47 8.95
C GLY A 93 8.31 -4.23 7.68
N VAL A 94 7.70 -3.51 6.72
CA VAL A 94 7.33 -4.05 5.40
C VAL A 94 8.55 -4.62 4.67
N LEU A 95 9.68 -3.90 4.64
CA LEU A 95 10.87 -4.35 3.90
C LEU A 95 11.49 -5.62 4.50
N ALA A 96 11.52 -5.72 5.83
CA ALA A 96 11.95 -6.95 6.52
C ALA A 96 11.03 -8.13 6.16
N GLY A 97 9.72 -7.90 6.04
CA GLY A 97 8.75 -8.91 5.62
C GLY A 97 8.95 -9.38 4.18
N VAL A 98 9.24 -8.45 3.26
CA VAL A 98 9.59 -8.79 1.86
C VAL A 98 10.85 -9.65 1.81
N ALA A 99 11.91 -9.24 2.51
CA ALA A 99 13.17 -9.99 2.57
C ALA A 99 12.96 -11.41 3.12
N ALA A 100 12.13 -11.56 4.14
CA ALA A 100 11.81 -12.86 4.72
C ALA A 100 10.99 -13.75 3.76
N ALA A 101 10.06 -13.17 3.00
CA ALA A 101 9.26 -13.89 2.01
C ALA A 101 10.13 -14.39 0.84
N ALA A 102 11.03 -13.53 0.33
CA ALA A 102 11.90 -13.84 -0.80
C ALA A 102 12.89 -14.99 -0.52
N LYS A 103 13.23 -15.25 0.75
CA LYS A 103 14.07 -16.40 1.15
C LYS A 103 13.40 -17.76 0.96
N GLN A 104 12.07 -17.79 0.83
CA GLN A 104 11.32 -19.04 0.73
C GLN A 104 11.09 -19.43 -0.73
N LEU A 105 10.60 -18.48 -1.52
CA LEU A 105 10.27 -18.62 -2.95
C LEU A 105 10.41 -17.26 -3.63
N PRO A 106 10.56 -17.21 -4.97
CA PRO A 106 10.50 -15.96 -5.72
C PRO A 106 9.20 -15.19 -5.44
N VAL A 107 9.31 -13.88 -5.21
CA VAL A 107 8.17 -13.01 -4.88
C VAL A 107 8.07 -11.82 -5.83
N ARG A 108 6.86 -11.39 -6.14
CA ARG A 108 6.60 -10.09 -6.76
C ARG A 108 5.86 -9.21 -5.77
N LYS A 109 6.48 -8.12 -5.32
CA LYS A 109 5.94 -7.19 -4.33
C LYS A 109 5.86 -5.79 -4.92
N LEU A 110 4.68 -5.19 -4.83
CA LEU A 110 4.45 -3.78 -5.11
C LEU A 110 4.02 -3.10 -3.81
N ILE A 111 4.78 -2.10 -3.37
CA ILE A 111 4.44 -1.33 -2.17
C ILE A 111 4.11 0.11 -2.60
N VAL A 112 3.02 0.66 -2.09
CA VAL A 112 2.55 2.01 -2.44
C VAL A 112 2.28 2.81 -1.18
N GLU A 113 2.99 3.92 -1.00
CA GLU A 113 2.67 4.86 0.08
C GLU A 113 1.75 5.97 -0.42
N CYS A 114 0.55 6.08 0.14
CA CYS A 114 -0.49 7.04 -0.26
C CYS A 114 -0.54 8.31 0.61
N GLY A 115 0.25 8.36 1.69
CA GLY A 115 0.28 9.50 2.61
C GLY A 115 0.80 10.79 1.98
N THR A 116 0.26 11.92 2.45
CA THR A 116 0.82 13.25 2.17
C THR A 116 1.85 13.57 3.26
N ILE A 117 3.09 13.14 3.03
CA ILE A 117 4.20 13.24 3.98
C ILE A 117 5.40 14.00 3.38
N GLN A 118 6.45 14.19 4.17
CA GLN A 118 7.68 14.85 3.73
C GLN A 118 8.44 14.02 2.69
N SER A 119 9.01 14.68 1.68
CA SER A 119 9.82 14.03 0.63
C SER A 119 10.98 13.22 1.20
N GLU A 120 11.61 13.68 2.28
CA GLU A 120 12.73 12.99 2.93
C GLU A 120 12.38 11.55 3.34
N SER A 121 11.17 11.33 3.89
CA SER A 121 10.74 10.00 4.32
C SER A 121 10.46 9.09 3.11
N ILE A 122 9.89 9.64 2.03
CA ILE A 122 9.68 8.90 0.78
C ILE A 122 11.02 8.52 0.16
N GLU A 123 12.00 9.43 0.13
CA GLU A 123 13.34 9.18 -0.39
C GLU A 123 14.07 8.09 0.40
N LYS A 124 13.99 8.11 1.74
CA LYS A 124 14.55 7.06 2.60
C LYS A 124 13.95 5.69 2.30
N VAL A 125 12.62 5.60 2.25
CA VAL A 125 11.91 4.34 1.95
C VAL A 125 12.22 3.87 0.53
N ALA A 126 12.23 4.77 -0.45
CA ALA A 126 12.58 4.45 -1.83
C ALA A 126 14.01 3.92 -1.94
N LYS A 127 14.97 4.55 -1.25
CA LYS A 127 16.36 4.09 -1.23
C LYS A 127 16.46 2.69 -0.61
N ALA A 128 15.88 2.47 0.57
CA ALA A 128 15.92 1.18 1.25
C ALA A 128 15.24 0.07 0.42
N THR A 129 14.15 0.41 -0.29
CA THR A 129 13.49 -0.51 -1.22
C THR A 129 14.42 -0.89 -2.37
N LYS A 130 15.09 0.09 -2.99
CA LYS A 130 16.05 -0.16 -4.09
C LYS A 130 17.22 -1.01 -3.63
N ASP A 131 17.80 -0.70 -2.48
CA ASP A 131 18.90 -1.47 -1.90
C ASP A 131 18.47 -2.93 -1.64
N LEU A 132 17.28 -3.15 -1.06
CA LEU A 132 16.75 -4.50 -0.84
C LEU A 132 16.49 -5.22 -2.17
N ALA A 133 15.87 -4.56 -3.14
CA ALA A 133 15.57 -5.14 -4.46
C ALA A 133 16.82 -5.68 -5.16
N GLN A 134 17.98 -5.04 -4.98
CA GLN A 134 19.26 -5.50 -5.52
C GLN A 134 19.79 -6.78 -4.85
N THR A 135 19.29 -7.12 -3.67
CA THR A 135 19.73 -8.30 -2.90
C THR A 135 18.81 -9.50 -3.05
N LEU A 136 17.64 -9.34 -3.70
CA LEU A 136 16.69 -10.44 -3.90
C LEU A 136 17.16 -11.35 -5.04
N ASP A 137 16.94 -12.66 -4.91
CA ASP A 137 17.34 -13.66 -5.92
C ASP A 137 16.56 -13.51 -7.24
N ASN A 138 17.17 -14.02 -8.33
CA ASN A 138 16.94 -13.77 -9.77
C ASN A 138 15.57 -14.12 -10.38
N ASP A 139 14.48 -14.00 -9.65
CA ASP A 139 13.12 -13.89 -10.19
C ASP A 139 12.22 -13.03 -9.28
N SER A 140 12.73 -12.59 -8.12
CA SER A 140 12.00 -11.73 -7.22
C SER A 140 12.01 -10.29 -7.71
N VAL A 141 10.87 -9.62 -7.56
CA VAL A 141 10.67 -8.23 -7.94
C VAL A 141 10.13 -7.48 -6.74
N LEU A 142 10.76 -6.37 -6.40
CA LEU A 142 10.28 -5.43 -5.42
C LEU A 142 10.21 -4.04 -6.04
N ASP A 143 9.00 -3.50 -6.13
CA ASP A 143 8.70 -2.18 -6.66
C ASP A 143 8.07 -1.29 -5.60
N PHE A 144 8.38 0.00 -5.65
CA PHE A 144 7.82 1.02 -4.78
C PHE A 144 7.30 2.20 -5.59
N ALA A 145 6.17 2.75 -5.15
CA ALA A 145 5.59 3.97 -5.67
C ALA A 145 5.11 4.86 -4.51
N ASP A 146 5.29 6.17 -4.63
CA ASP A 146 4.56 7.16 -3.85
C ASP A 146 3.30 7.58 -4.60
N ALA A 147 2.19 7.72 -3.90
CA ALA A 147 0.90 8.09 -4.47
C ALA A 147 0.09 9.00 -3.52
N PRO A 148 0.65 10.15 -3.07
CA PRO A 148 -0.09 11.10 -2.23
C PRO A 148 -1.43 11.50 -2.85
N VAL A 149 -2.39 11.80 -1.98
CA VAL A 149 -3.79 12.00 -2.37
C VAL A 149 -4.27 13.44 -2.24
N SER A 150 -5.27 13.79 -3.04
CA SER A 150 -6.07 15.02 -2.91
C SER A 150 -7.58 14.71 -2.92
N GLY A 151 -8.38 15.57 -2.27
CA GLY A 151 -9.84 15.42 -2.12
C GLY A 151 -10.35 15.27 -0.69
N GLY A 152 -9.44 15.12 0.28
CA GLY A 152 -9.75 15.09 1.72
C GLY A 152 -10.65 13.91 2.13
N PRO A 153 -11.14 13.91 3.39
CA PRO A 153 -11.92 12.79 3.94
C PRO A 153 -13.21 12.50 3.16
N MET A 154 -13.87 13.53 2.64
CA MET A 154 -15.07 13.37 1.82
C MET A 154 -14.76 12.67 0.50
N GLY A 155 -13.69 13.07 -0.20
CA GLY A 155 -13.24 12.37 -1.40
C GLY A 155 -12.84 10.92 -1.12
N ALA A 156 -12.24 10.64 0.03
CA ALA A 156 -11.90 9.28 0.45
C ALA A 156 -13.15 8.42 0.73
N GLN A 157 -14.19 8.99 1.33
CA GLN A 157 -15.48 8.33 1.56
C GLN A 157 -16.18 8.01 0.24
N ASP A 158 -16.22 8.98 -0.67
CA ASP A 158 -16.90 8.85 -1.96
C ASP A 158 -16.12 7.99 -2.97
N GLY A 159 -14.86 7.66 -2.68
CA GLY A 159 -13.96 6.96 -3.59
C GLY A 159 -13.64 7.81 -4.83
N THR A 160 -13.47 9.11 -4.63
CA THR A 160 -13.29 10.12 -5.69
C THR A 160 -11.97 10.88 -5.58
N LEU A 161 -11.03 10.37 -4.78
CA LEU A 161 -9.70 10.94 -4.62
C LEU A 161 -8.97 11.10 -5.97
N ALA A 162 -8.12 12.11 -6.01
CA ALA A 162 -7.06 12.21 -7.00
C ALA A 162 -5.75 11.69 -6.40
N PHE A 163 -4.92 11.05 -7.23
CA PHE A 163 -3.63 10.47 -6.83
C PHE A 163 -2.51 10.98 -7.74
N MET A 164 -1.39 11.36 -7.14
CA MET A 164 -0.19 11.79 -7.85
C MET A 164 0.89 10.73 -7.67
N VAL A 165 1.08 9.90 -8.69
CA VAL A 165 1.92 8.70 -8.60
C VAL A 165 3.34 9.00 -9.09
N GLY A 166 4.33 8.78 -8.24
CA GLY A 166 5.74 8.64 -8.62
C GLY A 166 6.11 7.17 -8.78
N SER A 167 6.72 6.80 -9.91
CA SER A 167 7.14 5.42 -10.19
C SER A 167 8.35 5.39 -11.13
N ASP A 168 9.39 4.65 -10.74
CA ASP A 168 10.61 4.49 -11.55
C ASP A 168 10.42 3.55 -12.75
N LYS A 169 9.33 2.76 -12.77
CA LYS A 169 8.98 1.82 -13.84
C LYS A 169 7.60 2.17 -14.42
N PRO A 170 7.45 3.31 -15.09
CA PRO A 170 6.14 3.83 -15.50
C PRO A 170 5.37 2.91 -16.45
N ASP A 171 6.04 2.10 -17.26
CA ASP A 171 5.36 1.23 -18.22
C ASP A 171 4.79 -0.05 -17.59
N THR A 172 5.31 -0.47 -16.43
CA THR A 172 4.94 -1.76 -15.80
C THR A 172 4.31 -1.60 -14.43
N VAL A 173 4.76 -0.64 -13.61
CA VAL A 173 4.27 -0.43 -12.23
C VAL A 173 3.07 0.52 -12.21
N PHE A 174 3.12 1.63 -12.95
CA PHE A 174 2.03 2.61 -12.93
C PHE A 174 0.66 2.05 -13.36
N PRO A 175 0.54 1.20 -14.40
CA PRO A 175 -0.76 0.61 -14.76
C PRO A 175 -1.38 -0.21 -13.62
N GLU A 176 -0.56 -0.95 -12.87
CA GLU A 176 -1.01 -1.76 -11.74
C GLU A 176 -1.39 -0.89 -10.55
N VAL A 177 -0.55 0.09 -10.19
CA VAL A 177 -0.88 1.09 -9.16
C VAL A 177 -2.19 1.78 -9.52
N LYS A 178 -2.34 2.26 -10.76
CA LYS A 178 -3.55 2.93 -11.23
C LYS A 178 -4.78 2.02 -11.14
N ALA A 179 -4.67 0.75 -11.50
CA ALA A 179 -5.77 -0.21 -11.40
C ALA A 179 -6.24 -0.36 -9.94
N VAL A 180 -5.31 -0.48 -8.99
CA VAL A 180 -5.65 -0.58 -7.56
C VAL A 180 -6.23 0.74 -7.03
N LEU A 181 -5.56 1.87 -7.28
CA LEU A 181 -5.98 3.19 -6.80
C LEU A 181 -7.35 3.62 -7.37
N SER A 182 -7.73 3.13 -8.55
CA SER A 182 -9.05 3.41 -9.17
C SER A 182 -10.25 2.87 -8.37
N HIS A 183 -10.04 1.98 -7.40
CA HIS A 183 -11.10 1.60 -6.47
C HIS A 183 -11.39 2.72 -5.46
N MET A 184 -10.40 3.56 -5.17
CA MET A 184 -10.44 4.58 -4.10
C MET A 184 -10.49 6.01 -4.65
N GLY A 185 -10.31 6.18 -5.96
CA GLY A 185 -10.28 7.47 -6.64
C GLY A 185 -10.90 7.42 -8.03
N LYS A 186 -10.96 8.58 -8.69
CA LYS A 186 -11.42 8.65 -10.07
C LYS A 186 -10.30 8.21 -11.01
N ALA A 187 -10.59 7.28 -11.92
CA ALA A 187 -9.58 6.72 -12.83
C ALA A 187 -8.93 7.78 -13.76
N ASP A 188 -9.65 8.85 -14.07
CA ASP A 188 -9.16 10.01 -14.84
C ASP A 188 -8.34 11.01 -13.99
N SER A 189 -8.36 10.86 -12.67
CA SER A 189 -7.69 11.71 -11.69
C SER A 189 -6.52 11.00 -10.99
N ILE A 190 -5.99 9.94 -11.61
CA ILE A 190 -4.76 9.25 -11.19
C ILE A 190 -3.67 9.56 -12.23
N PHE A 191 -2.70 10.36 -11.79
CA PHE A 191 -1.67 10.95 -12.65
C PHE A 191 -0.32 10.27 -12.39
N LEU A 192 0.43 10.00 -13.44
CA LEU A 192 1.86 9.68 -13.34
C LEU A 192 2.63 11.01 -13.33
N CYS A 193 3.25 11.35 -12.21
CA CYS A 193 3.93 12.62 -11.99
C CYS A 193 5.43 12.56 -12.30
N GLY A 194 6.01 11.36 -12.41
CA GLY A 194 7.42 11.14 -12.73
C GLY A 194 7.97 9.92 -12.02
N ALA A 195 9.28 9.96 -11.75
CA ALA A 195 9.98 8.97 -10.93
C ALA A 195 9.46 8.95 -9.48
N VAL A 196 9.86 7.95 -8.70
CA VAL A 196 9.52 7.91 -7.26
C VAL A 196 9.97 9.21 -6.57
N GLY A 197 9.09 9.77 -5.74
CA GLY A 197 9.22 11.05 -5.06
C GLY A 197 8.58 12.23 -5.83
N ALA A 198 8.35 12.09 -7.14
CA ALA A 198 7.72 13.15 -7.93
C ALA A 198 6.25 13.36 -7.59
N GLY A 199 5.54 12.31 -7.16
CA GLY A 199 4.16 12.43 -6.67
C GLY A 199 4.09 13.28 -5.42
N THR A 200 4.95 12.99 -4.45
CA THR A 200 5.12 13.78 -3.22
C THR A 200 5.54 15.21 -3.49
N ALA A 201 6.50 15.44 -4.38
CA ALA A 201 6.92 16.80 -4.76
C ALA A 201 5.80 17.61 -5.44
N PHE A 202 4.84 16.94 -6.09
CA PHE A 202 3.70 17.61 -6.70
C PHE A 202 2.62 18.00 -5.68
N LYS A 203 2.44 17.21 -4.61
CA LYS A 203 1.32 17.34 -3.66
C LYS A 203 1.47 18.52 -2.71
#